data_AF-A0A9P5BB30-F1
#
_entry.id   AF-A0A9P5BB30-F1
#
_cell.length_a   1.000
_cell.length_b   1.000
_cell.length_c   1.000
_cell.angle_alpha   90.00
_cell.angle_beta   90.00
_cell.angle_gamma   90.00
#
_symmetry.space_group_name_H-M   'P 1'
#
loop_
_entity.id
_entity.type
_entity.pdbx_description
1 polymer ?
#
loop_
_entity_poly.entity_id
_entity_poly.type
_entity_poly.pdbx_seq_one_letter_code
_entity_poly.pdbx_strand_id
1 'polypeptide(L)'
;MLSSFTTKLALKKAGIPSDVVDFSEKKREPNKLRKNPPADLDNENDSGWTSWMSVRSLPLTVQPWLTPPPAAVAKGRLPGIGDKAPVDKTGKLRVGGGKRVLLVFLRCVGCAFAQKTFINLRTMANRYGDALTCIAVSHASEQATQKWVSLLGGAWSVRVIVDEERAVYAAWGLGTSSMWYVLNPTTQVQGWKESGWLGEKVAGAIQRKEMNENKPVNTNNVEDEEDDGPLTTMGNKWQEAGAFAIDGTGTVIWGGKAARADDVMELEDGARILLA
;
A
#
# COMPACT_ATOMS: atom_id res chain seq x y z
N MET A 1 29.43 -4.92 3.25
CA MET A 1 29.79 -5.79 2.10
C MET A 1 29.38 -7.23 2.37
N LEU A 2 28.15 -7.61 2.05
CA LEU A 2 27.71 -9.01 1.92
C LEU A 2 26.58 -9.05 0.88
N SER A 3 26.84 -8.60 -0.36
CA SER A 3 25.89 -8.77 -1.47
C SER A 3 26.07 -10.20 -2.02
N SER A 4 25.44 -11.17 -1.36
CA SER A 4 25.51 -12.55 -1.82
C SER A 4 24.95 -12.69 -3.25
N PHE A 5 25.61 -13.50 -4.08
CA PHE A 5 25.25 -13.73 -5.49
C PHE A 5 23.77 -14.10 -5.70
N THR A 6 23.14 -14.70 -4.69
CA THR A 6 21.72 -15.08 -4.68
C THR A 6 20.80 -13.87 -4.72
N THR A 7 21.14 -12.77 -4.05
CA THR A 7 20.39 -11.50 -4.09
C THR A 7 20.43 -10.89 -5.49
N LYS A 8 21.59 -10.92 -6.15
CA LYS A 8 21.75 -10.46 -7.54
C LYS A 8 20.97 -11.32 -8.52
N LEU A 9 20.91 -12.63 -8.30
CA LEU A 9 20.14 -13.55 -9.14
C LEU A 9 18.62 -13.35 -8.97
N ALA A 10 18.16 -13.09 -7.75
CA ALA A 10 16.76 -12.80 -7.46
C ALA A 10 16.29 -11.48 -8.08
N LEU A 11 17.14 -10.43 -8.02
CA LEU A 11 16.89 -9.13 -8.65
C LEU A 11 16.83 -9.24 -10.17
N LYS A 12 17.78 -9.98 -10.78
CA LYS A 12 17.80 -10.19 -12.24
C LYS A 12 16.60 -10.99 -12.74
N LYS A 13 16.15 -12.00 -11.98
CA LYS A 13 14.96 -12.80 -12.33
C LYS A 13 13.65 -12.02 -12.13
N ALA A 14 13.67 -10.99 -11.29
CA ALA A 14 12.57 -10.04 -11.09
C ALA A 14 12.61 -8.83 -12.04
N GLY A 15 13.56 -8.77 -12.98
CA GLY A 15 13.70 -7.66 -13.93
C GLY A 15 14.22 -6.35 -13.33
N ILE A 16 14.84 -6.42 -12.13
CA ILE A 16 15.34 -5.25 -11.39
C ILE A 16 16.83 -5.08 -11.68
N PRO A 17 17.29 -3.93 -12.20
CA PRO A 17 18.70 -3.62 -12.37
C PRO A 17 19.41 -3.62 -11.01
N SER A 18 20.60 -4.23 -10.91
CA SER A 18 21.32 -4.41 -9.63
C SER A 18 21.82 -3.10 -8.99
N ASP A 19 21.84 -2.04 -9.79
CA ASP A 19 22.29 -0.68 -9.56
C ASP A 19 21.25 0.21 -8.86
N VAL A 20 19.98 -0.20 -8.84
CA VAL A 20 18.91 0.53 -8.12
C VAL A 20 18.95 0.25 -6.60
N VAL A 21 19.77 -0.71 -6.15
CA VAL A 21 19.81 -1.19 -4.76
C VAL A 21 21.16 -0.93 -4.08
N ASP A 22 21.98 -0.04 -4.65
CA ASP A 22 23.27 0.33 -4.07
C ASP A 22 23.08 1.51 -3.08
N PHE A 23 23.05 1.17 -1.79
CA PHE A 23 22.95 2.11 -0.66
C PHE A 23 24.30 2.41 -0.01
N SER A 24 25.39 2.35 -0.78
CA SER A 24 26.69 2.82 -0.30
C SER A 24 26.64 4.34 -0.09
N GLU A 25 26.59 4.76 1.18
CA GLU A 25 26.90 6.14 1.58
C GLU A 25 28.15 6.63 0.84
N LYS A 26 27.99 7.67 0.01
CA LYS A 26 29.11 8.33 -0.67
C LYS A 26 30.04 8.91 0.40
N LYS A 27 31.10 8.19 0.73
CA LYS A 27 32.25 8.73 1.44
C LYS A 27 32.85 9.82 0.55
N ARG A 28 32.74 11.08 0.98
CA ARG A 28 33.41 12.22 0.33
C ARG A 28 34.92 11.95 0.34
N GLU A 29 35.50 11.74 -0.83
CA GLU A 29 36.96 11.79 -1.02
C GLU A 29 37.40 13.25 -1.23
N PRO A 30 38.60 13.63 -0.74
CA PRO A 30 39.06 15.02 -0.80
C PRO A 30 39.54 15.38 -2.21
N ASN A 31 39.11 16.57 -2.65
CA ASN A 31 39.44 17.21 -3.93
C ASN A 31 40.94 17.12 -4.28
N LYS A 32 41.25 16.54 -5.44
CA LYS A 32 42.51 16.80 -6.16
C LYS A 32 42.23 17.66 -7.39
N LEU A 33 42.90 18.80 -7.42
CA LEU A 33 42.86 19.84 -8.45
C LEU A 33 42.97 19.24 -9.87
N ARG A 34 42.06 19.66 -10.76
CA ARG A 34 42.33 19.75 -12.20
C ARG A 34 42.08 21.18 -12.66
N LYS A 35 42.98 21.64 -13.53
CA LYS A 35 43.21 23.01 -13.97
C LYS A 35 42.46 23.24 -15.30
N ASN A 36 41.77 24.38 -15.38
CA ASN A 36 41.12 25.03 -16.54
C ASN A 36 39.57 24.88 -16.63
N PRO A 37 38.81 25.99 -16.47
CA PRO A 37 37.36 26.05 -16.67
C PRO A 37 37.01 26.56 -18.09
N PRO A 38 35.76 26.36 -18.53
CA PRO A 38 35.08 27.40 -19.30
C PRO A 38 33.79 27.84 -18.60
N ALA A 39 33.76 29.17 -18.37
CA ALA A 39 32.63 30.10 -18.28
C ALA A 39 31.36 29.69 -17.50
N ASP A 40 31.14 30.45 -16.44
CA ASP A 40 29.90 30.58 -15.68
C ASP A 40 28.68 30.81 -16.58
N LEU A 41 27.65 29.99 -16.39
CA LEU A 41 26.28 30.45 -16.29
C LEU A 41 25.71 29.88 -15.00
N ASP A 42 25.64 30.74 -14.01
CA ASP A 42 24.95 30.55 -12.75
C ASP A 42 23.50 30.12 -13.01
N ASN A 43 23.14 28.94 -12.52
CA ASN A 43 21.87 28.78 -11.81
C ASN A 43 21.96 27.57 -10.87
N GLU A 44 22.15 27.87 -9.58
CA GLU A 44 21.74 26.97 -8.51
C GLU A 44 20.27 26.64 -8.72
N ASN A 45 19.94 25.35 -8.92
CA ASN A 45 18.71 24.66 -8.51
C ASN A 45 18.27 23.61 -9.55
N ASP A 46 18.98 22.47 -9.66
CA ASP A 46 18.49 21.39 -10.53
C ASP A 46 18.89 19.96 -10.12
N SER A 47 18.87 19.67 -8.81
CA SER A 47 19.00 18.29 -8.31
C SER A 47 17.67 17.61 -8.00
N GLY A 48 16.54 18.31 -8.16
CA GLY A 48 15.19 17.77 -7.95
C GLY A 48 14.60 17.08 -9.18
N TRP A 49 14.97 17.51 -10.39
CA TRP A 49 14.27 17.14 -11.62
C TRP A 49 14.73 15.84 -12.28
N THR A 50 15.81 15.20 -11.81
CA THR A 50 16.32 13.93 -12.41
C THR A 50 15.93 12.69 -11.61
N SER A 51 15.60 12.81 -10.32
CA SER A 51 15.26 11.64 -9.48
C SER A 51 13.81 11.16 -9.64
N TRP A 52 12.87 12.06 -9.93
CA TRP A 52 11.44 11.71 -10.08
C TRP A 52 11.13 11.07 -11.45
N MET A 53 11.91 11.39 -12.51
CA MET A 53 11.77 10.78 -13.84
C MET A 53 12.14 9.29 -13.87
N SER A 54 13.04 8.82 -13.00
CA SER A 54 13.47 7.40 -12.98
C SER A 54 12.46 6.45 -12.33
N VAL A 55 11.54 6.96 -11.53
CA VAL A 55 10.55 6.17 -10.77
C VAL A 55 9.32 5.86 -11.65
N ARG A 56 9.03 6.78 -12.59
CA ARG A 56 7.85 6.80 -13.47
C ARG A 56 7.92 5.82 -14.64
N SER A 57 9.14 5.50 -15.11
CA SER A 57 9.35 4.52 -16.19
C SER A 57 9.36 3.06 -15.70
N LEU A 58 9.19 2.82 -14.40
CA LEU A 58 9.20 1.48 -13.85
C LEU A 58 7.83 0.81 -14.01
N PRO A 59 7.79 -0.49 -14.37
CA PRO A 59 6.55 -1.23 -14.43
C PRO A 59 5.73 -1.05 -13.15
N LEU A 60 4.40 -0.90 -13.27
CA LEU A 60 3.45 -0.78 -12.15
C LEU A 60 3.59 -1.90 -11.09
N THR A 61 4.24 -3.02 -11.43
CA THR A 61 4.56 -4.13 -10.53
C THR A 61 5.69 -3.82 -9.54
N VAL A 62 6.58 -2.88 -9.89
CA VAL A 62 7.74 -2.47 -9.08
C VAL A 62 7.41 -1.27 -8.19
N GLN A 63 6.49 -0.41 -8.63
CA GLN A 63 6.09 0.81 -7.90
C GLN A 63 5.67 0.55 -6.43
N PRO A 64 4.95 -0.54 -6.07
CA PRO A 64 4.61 -0.82 -4.68
C PRO A 64 5.82 -1.07 -3.76
N TRP A 65 7.01 -1.36 -4.31
CA TRP A 65 8.25 -1.55 -3.55
C TRP A 65 8.99 -0.26 -3.26
N LEU A 66 8.62 0.85 -3.90
CA LEU A 66 9.24 2.15 -3.65
C LEU A 66 8.68 2.73 -2.35
N THR A 67 9.50 3.43 -1.57
CA THR A 67 9.02 4.06 -0.34
C THR A 67 8.06 5.19 -0.76
N PRO A 68 6.80 5.20 -0.27
CA PRO A 68 5.86 6.22 -0.69
C PRO A 68 6.27 7.57 -0.08
N PRO A 69 5.82 8.69 -0.67
CA PRO A 69 5.88 9.97 0.01
C PRO A 69 5.31 9.84 1.44
N PRO A 70 5.83 10.59 2.43
CA PRO A 70 5.22 10.64 3.74
C PRO A 70 3.72 10.98 3.61
N ALA A 71 2.88 10.35 4.42
CA ALA A 71 1.44 10.60 4.36
C ALA A 71 1.17 12.09 4.60
N ALA A 72 0.19 12.66 3.90
CA ALA A 72 -0.21 14.05 4.07
C ALA A 72 -0.73 14.33 5.49
N VAL A 73 -1.10 13.28 6.24
CA VAL A 73 -1.66 13.35 7.59
C VAL A 73 -0.70 12.75 8.61
N ALA A 74 -0.48 13.47 9.72
CA ALA A 74 0.32 12.98 10.83
C ALA A 74 -0.28 11.72 11.46
N LYS A 75 0.59 10.74 11.76
CA LYS A 75 0.21 9.47 12.37
C LYS A 75 -0.36 9.69 13.78
N GLY A 76 -1.57 9.21 14.01
CA GLY A 76 -2.24 9.20 15.31
C GLY A 76 -1.74 8.08 16.23
N ARG A 77 -2.31 8.03 17.44
CA ARG A 77 -2.08 6.94 18.40
C ARG A 77 -2.86 5.71 17.97
N LEU A 78 -2.22 4.54 18.00
CA LEU A 78 -2.89 3.26 17.79
C LEU A 78 -3.93 3.04 18.90
N PRO A 79 -5.22 2.83 18.60
CA PRO A 79 -6.24 2.59 19.61
C PRO A 79 -6.02 1.24 20.31
N GLY A 80 -6.14 1.24 21.63
CA GLY A 80 -6.12 0.04 22.46
C GLY A 80 -7.52 -0.50 22.74
N ILE A 81 -7.59 -1.66 23.37
CA ILE A 81 -8.85 -2.23 23.85
C ILE A 81 -9.44 -1.30 24.92
N GLY A 82 -10.71 -0.94 24.79
CA GLY A 82 -11.42 0.03 25.62
C GLY A 82 -11.41 1.46 25.08
N ASP A 83 -10.56 1.77 24.11
CA ASP A 83 -10.55 3.10 23.49
C ASP A 83 -11.72 3.26 22.50
N LYS A 84 -12.19 4.50 22.34
CA LYS A 84 -13.13 4.84 21.27
C LYS A 84 -12.44 4.76 19.91
N ALA A 85 -13.17 4.24 18.93
CA ALA A 85 -12.69 4.14 17.56
C ALA A 85 -12.31 5.53 17.02
N PRO A 86 -11.09 5.74 16.50
CA PRO A 86 -10.65 7.02 15.97
C PRO A 86 -11.51 7.46 14.79
N VAL A 87 -11.81 8.76 14.75
CA VAL A 87 -12.53 9.41 13.65
C VAL A 87 -11.51 10.09 12.74
N ASP A 88 -11.56 9.75 11.46
CA ASP A 88 -10.73 10.40 10.45
C ASP A 88 -11.27 11.78 10.06
N LYS A 89 -10.40 12.69 9.62
CA LYS A 89 -10.80 14.04 9.20
C LYS A 89 -11.77 14.05 8.03
N THR A 90 -11.76 13.01 7.20
CA THR A 90 -12.60 12.90 6.01
C THR A 90 -13.98 12.31 6.29
N GLY A 91 -14.22 11.76 7.49
CA GLY A 91 -15.44 11.07 7.87
C GLY A 91 -15.76 9.83 7.03
N LYS A 92 -14.77 9.25 6.32
CA LYS A 92 -14.97 8.12 5.40
C LYS A 92 -15.32 6.85 6.17
N LEU A 93 -14.73 6.65 7.36
CA LEU A 93 -15.01 5.51 8.20
C LEU A 93 -15.96 5.91 9.33
N ARG A 94 -17.19 5.38 9.28
CA ARG A 94 -18.18 5.57 10.35
C ARG A 94 -18.47 4.24 11.03
N VAL A 95 -18.23 4.20 12.32
CA VAL A 95 -18.45 3.04 13.20
C VAL A 95 -19.33 3.42 14.38
N GLY A 96 -19.97 2.43 15.01
CA GLY A 96 -20.97 2.63 16.06
C GLY A 96 -22.40 2.66 15.52
N GLY A 97 -23.33 3.22 16.31
CA GLY A 97 -24.75 3.27 15.95
C GLY A 97 -25.46 1.91 16.06
N GLY A 98 -25.04 1.07 17.02
CA GLY A 98 -25.58 -0.26 17.27
C GLY A 98 -24.98 -1.36 16.40
N LYS A 99 -24.12 -1.03 15.43
CA LYS A 99 -23.49 -2.00 14.54
C LYS A 99 -22.21 -2.56 15.14
N ARG A 100 -22.08 -3.88 15.17
CA ARG A 100 -20.85 -4.60 15.49
C ARG A 100 -19.99 -4.63 14.23
N VAL A 101 -18.79 -4.05 14.28
CA VAL A 101 -17.94 -3.85 13.11
C VAL A 101 -16.64 -4.63 13.25
N LEU A 102 -16.33 -5.46 12.26
CA LEU A 102 -15.01 -6.03 12.04
C LEU A 102 -14.30 -5.22 10.95
N LEU A 103 -13.31 -4.44 11.35
CA LEU A 103 -12.56 -3.51 10.51
C LEU A 103 -11.18 -4.08 10.17
N VAL A 104 -10.80 -4.08 8.90
CA VAL A 104 -9.51 -4.56 8.40
C VAL A 104 -8.83 -3.50 7.55
N PHE A 105 -7.55 -3.25 7.82
CA PHE A 105 -6.66 -2.40 7.04
C PHE A 105 -5.75 -3.27 6.18
N LEU A 106 -5.88 -3.15 4.85
CA LEU A 106 -5.15 -3.95 3.88
C LEU A 106 -3.75 -3.38 3.61
N ARG A 107 -2.75 -4.27 3.52
CA ARG A 107 -1.35 -3.85 3.29
C ARG A 107 -1.08 -3.27 1.91
N CYS A 108 -1.60 -3.90 0.86
CA CYS A 108 -1.59 -3.45 -0.54
C CYS A 108 -2.45 -4.40 -1.39
N VAL A 109 -3.04 -3.88 -2.46
CA VAL A 109 -3.81 -4.72 -3.39
C VAL A 109 -2.88 -5.58 -4.25
N GLY A 110 -3.34 -6.78 -4.58
CA GLY A 110 -2.57 -7.77 -5.34
C GLY A 110 -1.57 -8.59 -4.53
N CYS A 111 -1.37 -8.32 -3.24
CA CYS A 111 -0.57 -9.16 -2.36
C CYS A 111 -1.34 -10.43 -1.91
N ALA A 112 -0.66 -11.57 -1.86
CA ALA A 112 -1.24 -12.84 -1.40
C ALA A 112 -1.78 -12.77 0.04
N PHE A 113 -1.02 -12.20 0.98
CA PHE A 113 -1.48 -11.98 2.36
C PHE A 113 -2.75 -11.09 2.42
N ALA A 114 -2.77 -9.97 1.67
CA ALA A 114 -3.93 -9.09 1.63
C ALA A 114 -5.16 -9.80 1.04
N GLN A 115 -4.96 -10.63 0.02
CA GLN A 115 -6.01 -11.46 -0.55
C GLN A 115 -6.52 -12.50 0.45
N LYS A 116 -5.64 -13.19 1.18
CA LYS A 116 -6.03 -14.16 2.20
C LYS A 116 -6.85 -13.50 3.31
N THR A 117 -6.40 -12.34 3.81
CA THR A 117 -7.14 -11.56 4.80
C THR A 117 -8.50 -11.12 4.27
N PHE A 118 -8.57 -10.61 3.04
CA PHE A 118 -9.84 -10.16 2.43
C PHE A 118 -10.82 -11.31 2.20
N ILE A 119 -10.33 -12.47 1.74
CA ILE A 119 -11.15 -13.68 1.58
C ILE A 119 -11.66 -14.16 2.94
N ASN A 120 -10.82 -14.13 3.98
CA ASN A 120 -11.23 -14.49 5.34
C ASN A 120 -12.34 -13.55 5.85
N LEU A 121 -12.15 -12.23 5.67
CA LEU A 121 -13.16 -11.24 6.02
C LEU A 121 -14.48 -11.45 5.27
N ARG A 122 -14.42 -11.81 3.98
CA ARG A 122 -15.60 -12.16 3.20
C ARG A 122 -16.31 -13.40 3.74
N THR A 123 -15.56 -14.42 4.14
CA THR A 123 -16.13 -15.60 4.82
C THR A 123 -16.87 -15.21 6.10
N MET A 124 -16.31 -14.30 6.91
CA MET A 124 -16.96 -13.78 8.12
C MET A 124 -18.24 -13.02 7.80
N ALA A 125 -18.20 -12.13 6.81
CA ALA A 125 -19.38 -11.38 6.37
C ALA A 125 -20.52 -12.30 5.91
N ASN A 126 -20.19 -13.35 5.16
CA ASN A 126 -21.18 -14.31 4.68
C ASN A 126 -21.70 -15.24 5.78
N ARG A 127 -20.84 -15.63 6.73
CA ARG A 127 -21.22 -16.52 7.84
C ARG A 127 -22.17 -15.84 8.82
N TYR A 128 -21.90 -14.59 9.17
CA TYR A 128 -22.62 -13.88 10.24
C TYR A 128 -23.65 -12.88 9.72
N GLY A 129 -23.65 -12.55 8.43
CA GLY A 129 -24.64 -11.68 7.80
C GLY A 129 -24.79 -10.34 8.52
N ASP A 130 -26.03 -9.93 8.78
CA ASP A 130 -26.34 -8.64 9.39
C ASP A 130 -25.89 -8.51 10.85
N ALA A 131 -25.54 -9.61 11.52
CA ALA A 131 -25.01 -9.57 12.88
C ALA A 131 -23.59 -8.97 12.95
N LEU A 132 -22.86 -8.97 11.83
CA LEU A 132 -21.48 -8.50 11.76
C LEU A 132 -21.23 -7.65 10.51
N THR A 133 -20.97 -6.35 10.70
CA THR A 133 -20.57 -5.47 9.61
C THR A 133 -19.07 -5.63 9.33
N CYS A 134 -18.71 -6.16 8.17
CA CYS A 134 -17.31 -6.32 7.76
C CYS A 134 -16.86 -5.16 6.86
N ILE A 135 -15.78 -4.48 7.23
CA ILE A 135 -15.23 -3.34 6.50
C ILE A 135 -13.75 -3.58 6.19
N ALA A 136 -13.35 -3.41 4.94
CA ALA A 136 -11.96 -3.40 4.51
C ALA A 136 -11.56 -1.99 4.05
N VAL A 137 -10.40 -1.50 4.48
CA VAL A 137 -9.83 -0.22 4.07
C VAL A 137 -8.63 -0.49 3.15
N SER A 138 -8.59 0.15 1.99
CA SER A 138 -7.50 0.07 1.00
C SER A 138 -6.94 1.47 0.76
N HIS A 139 -5.62 1.63 0.73
CA HIS A 139 -4.94 2.88 0.36
C HIS A 139 -4.47 2.93 -1.09
N ALA A 140 -4.76 1.90 -1.88
CA ALA A 140 -4.53 1.96 -3.32
C ALA A 140 -5.61 2.81 -3.99
N SER A 141 -5.37 3.25 -5.23
CA SER A 141 -6.38 4.03 -5.95
C SER A 141 -7.70 3.27 -6.09
N GLU A 142 -8.78 4.02 -6.29
CA GLU A 142 -10.12 3.43 -6.40
C GLU A 142 -10.20 2.43 -7.56
N GLN A 143 -9.62 2.80 -8.71
CA GLN A 143 -9.58 1.93 -9.89
C GLN A 143 -8.87 0.60 -9.60
N ALA A 144 -7.72 0.66 -8.92
CA ALA A 144 -6.94 -0.54 -8.61
C ALA A 144 -7.64 -1.43 -7.59
N THR A 145 -8.21 -0.82 -6.55
CA THR A 145 -8.97 -1.52 -5.52
C THR A 145 -10.18 -2.22 -6.12
N GLN A 146 -10.98 -1.52 -6.93
CA GLN A 146 -12.17 -2.07 -7.55
C GLN A 146 -11.82 -3.19 -8.53
N LYS A 147 -10.75 -3.04 -9.30
CA LYS A 147 -10.29 -4.09 -10.22
C LYS A 147 -9.80 -5.32 -9.49
N TRP A 148 -9.01 -5.15 -8.44
CA TRP A 148 -8.52 -6.26 -7.61
C TRP A 148 -9.68 -7.02 -6.97
N VAL A 149 -10.64 -6.30 -6.37
CA VAL A 149 -11.88 -6.88 -5.82
C VAL A 149 -12.66 -7.66 -6.89
N SER A 150 -12.78 -7.11 -8.10
CA SER A 150 -13.43 -7.80 -9.24
C SER A 150 -12.73 -9.11 -9.60
N LEU A 151 -11.39 -9.13 -9.64
CA LEU A 151 -10.62 -10.36 -9.90
C LEU A 151 -10.75 -11.41 -8.79
N LEU A 152 -11.07 -11.00 -7.56
CA LEU A 152 -11.38 -11.90 -6.44
C LEU A 152 -12.83 -12.42 -6.45
N GLY A 153 -13.64 -12.02 -7.45
CA GLY A 153 -15.05 -12.39 -7.55
C GLY A 153 -16.01 -11.43 -6.82
N GLY A 154 -15.57 -10.19 -6.56
CA GLY A 154 -16.38 -9.13 -5.95
C GLY A 154 -16.22 -8.99 -4.43
N ALA A 155 -16.80 -7.90 -3.88
CA ALA A 155 -16.75 -7.59 -2.45
C ALA A 155 -17.82 -8.31 -1.62
N TRP A 156 -18.94 -8.70 -2.23
CA TRP A 156 -20.09 -9.32 -1.56
C TRP A 156 -20.59 -8.42 -0.41
N SER A 157 -20.82 -8.95 0.79
CA SER A 157 -21.27 -8.19 1.95
C SER A 157 -20.17 -7.36 2.63
N VAL A 158 -18.92 -7.42 2.15
CA VAL A 158 -17.82 -6.61 2.70
C VAL A 158 -17.89 -5.20 2.12
N ARG A 159 -17.90 -4.20 3.00
CA ARG A 159 -17.77 -2.80 2.58
C ARG A 159 -16.29 -2.48 2.36
N VAL A 160 -15.93 -2.03 1.17
CA VAL A 160 -14.56 -1.59 0.85
C VAL A 160 -14.50 -0.06 0.85
N ILE A 161 -13.60 0.51 1.64
CA ILE A 161 -13.33 1.95 1.73
C ILE A 161 -11.98 2.24 1.09
N VAL A 162 -11.94 3.23 0.20
CA VAL A 162 -10.70 3.69 -0.46
C VAL A 162 -10.17 4.94 0.24
N ASP A 163 -8.99 4.81 0.83
CA ASP A 163 -8.27 5.82 1.60
C ASP A 163 -6.88 6.07 1.00
N GLU A 164 -6.86 6.57 -0.24
CA GLU A 164 -5.63 6.86 -0.99
C GLU A 164 -4.71 7.86 -0.27
N GLU A 165 -5.29 8.85 0.42
CA GLU A 165 -4.56 9.83 1.24
C GLU A 165 -4.01 9.25 2.55
N ARG A 166 -4.40 8.01 2.91
CA ARG A 166 -4.05 7.34 4.18
C ARG A 166 -4.49 8.11 5.42
N ALA A 167 -5.56 8.89 5.32
CA ALA A 167 -6.08 9.68 6.45
C ALA A 167 -6.72 8.79 7.53
N VAL A 168 -7.45 7.76 7.11
CA VAL A 168 -8.04 6.74 8.01
C VAL A 168 -6.92 5.90 8.61
N TYR A 169 -5.95 5.45 7.79
CA TYR A 169 -4.77 4.75 8.29
C TYR A 169 -4.03 5.56 9.38
N ALA A 170 -3.75 6.83 9.10
CA ALA A 170 -3.09 7.72 10.03
C ALA A 170 -3.90 7.91 11.32
N ALA A 171 -5.21 8.11 11.25
CA ALA A 171 -6.08 8.25 12.42
C ALA A 171 -6.06 6.99 13.31
N TRP A 172 -5.92 5.81 12.71
CA TRP A 172 -5.81 4.53 13.40
C TRP A 172 -4.38 4.18 13.82
N GLY A 173 -3.43 5.11 13.67
CA GLY A 173 -2.04 4.87 14.05
C GLY A 173 -1.33 3.84 13.19
N LEU A 174 -1.76 3.66 11.94
CA LEU A 174 -1.13 2.80 10.93
C LEU A 174 -0.41 3.68 9.92
N GLY A 175 0.92 3.54 9.82
CA GLY A 175 1.74 4.36 8.94
C GLY A 175 2.50 3.53 7.91
N THR A 176 3.57 4.11 7.38
CA THR A 176 4.61 3.34 6.70
C THR A 176 5.52 2.70 7.72
N SER A 177 5.88 1.43 7.49
CA SER A 177 6.76 0.67 8.36
C SER A 177 8.20 0.67 7.86
N SER A 178 9.10 0.13 8.68
CA SER A 178 10.54 0.04 8.38
C SER A 178 10.87 -1.11 7.43
N MET A 179 12.08 -1.11 6.87
CA MET A 179 12.61 -2.18 6.02
C MET A 179 12.53 -3.57 6.65
N TRP A 180 12.65 -3.66 7.97
CA TRP A 180 12.55 -4.92 8.68
C TRP A 180 11.12 -5.48 8.72
N TYR A 181 10.10 -4.63 8.68
CA TYR A 181 8.71 -5.08 8.65
C TYR A 181 8.41 -5.84 7.35
N VAL A 182 8.93 -5.36 6.22
CA VAL A 182 8.68 -5.91 4.88
C VAL A 182 9.67 -7.01 4.49
N LEU A 183 10.96 -6.86 4.82
CA LEU A 183 12.05 -7.73 4.35
C LEU A 183 12.59 -8.69 5.41
N ASN A 184 11.88 -8.92 6.53
CA ASN A 184 12.37 -9.91 7.48
C ASN A 184 12.44 -11.31 6.81
N PRO A 185 13.41 -12.15 7.20
CA PRO A 185 13.64 -13.45 6.55
C PRO A 185 12.40 -14.35 6.54
N THR A 186 11.58 -14.30 7.59
CA THR A 186 10.36 -15.10 7.70
C THR A 186 9.32 -14.68 6.67
N THR A 187 9.03 -13.39 6.54
CA THR A 187 8.11 -12.84 5.53
C THR A 187 8.54 -13.20 4.11
N GLN A 188 9.85 -13.20 3.82
CA GLN A 188 10.37 -13.59 2.50
C GLN A 188 10.17 -15.08 2.21
N VAL A 189 10.40 -15.94 3.21
CA VAL A 189 10.13 -17.38 3.09
C VAL A 189 8.63 -17.65 2.90
N GLN A 190 7.76 -16.93 3.62
CA GLN A 190 6.31 -17.07 3.45
C GLN A 190 5.85 -16.54 2.09
N GLY A 191 6.43 -15.46 1.58
CA GLY A 191 6.17 -14.97 0.24
C GLY A 191 6.51 -15.98 -0.86
N TRP A 192 7.52 -16.84 -0.66
CA TRP A 192 7.81 -17.96 -1.58
C TRP A 192 6.83 -19.12 -1.48
N LYS A 193 6.20 -19.32 -0.31
CA LYS A 193 5.17 -20.34 -0.10
C LYS A 193 3.81 -19.91 -0.65
N GLU A 194 3.49 -18.62 -0.55
CA GLU A 194 2.26 -18.05 -1.07
C GLU A 194 2.38 -17.76 -2.57
N SER A 195 2.03 -18.74 -3.39
CA SER A 195 1.89 -18.56 -4.85
C SER A 195 0.66 -17.68 -5.15
N GLY A 196 0.82 -16.60 -5.91
CA GLY A 196 -0.33 -15.85 -6.45
C GLY A 196 -0.27 -14.33 -6.29
N TRP A 197 0.78 -13.69 -6.79
CA TRP A 197 0.81 -12.23 -6.91
C TRP A 197 -0.17 -11.79 -8.02
N LEU A 198 -1.46 -11.61 -7.66
CA LEU A 198 -2.49 -11.10 -8.55
C LEU A 198 -2.24 -9.64 -9.00
N GLY A 199 -1.34 -8.94 -8.31
CA GLY A 199 -0.88 -7.61 -8.67
C GLY A 199 -0.30 -7.48 -10.08
N GLU A 200 0.34 -8.50 -10.66
CA GLU A 200 0.74 -8.43 -12.08
C GLU A 200 -0.46 -8.37 -13.03
N LYS A 201 -1.53 -9.13 -12.71
CA LYS A 201 -2.78 -9.09 -13.49
C LYS A 201 -3.53 -7.78 -13.31
N VAL A 202 -3.50 -7.21 -12.10
CA VAL A 202 -4.10 -5.90 -11.81
C VAL A 202 -3.34 -4.79 -12.53
N ALA A 203 -2.01 -4.75 -12.38
CA ALA A 203 -1.13 -3.79 -13.05
C ALA A 203 -1.29 -3.86 -14.58
N GLY A 204 -1.23 -5.06 -15.16
CA GLY A 204 -1.41 -5.24 -16.59
C GLY A 204 -2.82 -4.88 -17.10
N ALA A 205 -3.85 -4.96 -16.25
CA ALA A 205 -5.20 -4.55 -16.63
C ALA A 205 -5.39 -3.02 -16.61
N ILE A 206 -4.73 -2.33 -15.69
CA ILE A 206 -4.81 -0.87 -15.54
C ILE A 206 -4.03 -0.18 -16.65
N GLN A 207 -2.80 -0.64 -16.93
CA GLN A 207 -1.99 -0.15 -18.04
C GLN A 207 -2.72 -0.27 -19.40
N ARG A 208 -3.46 -1.37 -19.62
CA ARG A 208 -4.25 -1.57 -20.85
C ARG A 208 -5.46 -0.65 -20.94
N LYS A 209 -6.05 -0.27 -19.80
CA LYS A 209 -7.19 0.64 -19.77
C LYS A 209 -6.73 2.07 -20.10
N GLU A 210 -5.66 2.53 -19.48
CA GLU A 210 -5.01 3.83 -19.78
C GLU A 210 -4.65 3.94 -21.28
N MET A 211 -4.04 2.90 -21.86
CA MET A 211 -3.71 2.89 -23.29
C MET A 211 -4.93 2.95 -24.22
N ASN A 212 -6.10 2.47 -23.78
CA ASN A 212 -7.29 2.39 -24.62
C ASN A 212 -8.18 3.65 -24.50
N GLU A 213 -8.03 4.42 -23.42
CA GLU A 213 -8.66 5.73 -23.22
C GLU A 213 -7.93 6.84 -24.00
N ASN A 214 -6.61 6.69 -24.28
CA ASN A 214 -5.81 7.63 -25.07
C ASN A 214 -5.91 7.49 -26.61
N LYS A 215 -7.06 7.08 -27.16
CA LYS A 215 -7.26 7.06 -28.62
C LYS A 215 -7.72 8.44 -29.10
N PRO A 216 -7.03 9.09 -30.07
CA PRO A 216 -7.24 10.51 -30.34
C PRO A 216 -8.57 10.75 -31.06
N VAL A 217 -9.45 11.53 -30.44
CA VAL A 217 -10.43 12.35 -31.17
C VAL A 217 -9.67 13.57 -31.68
N ASN A 218 -9.65 13.72 -33.00
CA ASN A 218 -8.92 14.76 -33.68
C ASN A 218 -9.59 16.13 -33.45
N THR A 219 -9.08 16.90 -32.50
CA THR A 219 -9.32 18.34 -32.41
C THR A 219 -8.05 19.00 -31.87
N ASN A 220 -7.39 19.74 -32.76
CA ASN A 220 -6.24 20.58 -32.45
C ASN A 220 -6.59 21.61 -31.36
N ASN A 221 -5.62 21.85 -30.47
CA ASN A 221 -5.59 22.80 -29.36
C ASN A 221 -6.33 22.37 -28.08
N VAL A 222 -5.65 21.60 -27.23
CA VAL A 222 -5.76 21.69 -25.77
C VAL A 222 -4.39 21.37 -25.18
N GLU A 223 -3.97 22.17 -24.20
CA GLU A 223 -2.75 22.06 -23.41
C GLU A 223 -2.56 20.63 -22.85
N ASP A 224 -1.32 20.16 -22.83
CA ASP A 224 -0.92 18.86 -22.31
C ASP A 224 -1.22 18.77 -20.79
N GLU A 225 -2.44 18.42 -20.42
CA GLU A 225 -2.72 17.87 -19.09
C GLU A 225 -2.18 16.43 -19.04
N GLU A 226 -0.89 16.29 -18.72
CA GLU A 226 -0.28 15.03 -18.32
C GLU A 226 -0.97 14.55 -17.02
N ASP A 227 -1.91 13.61 -17.14
CA ASP A 227 -2.56 12.94 -16.00
C ASP A 227 -1.54 12.06 -15.27
N ASP A 228 -0.81 12.69 -14.36
CA ASP A 228 0.20 12.16 -13.45
C ASP A 228 -0.43 11.20 -12.42
N GLY A 229 -0.55 9.91 -12.75
CA GLY A 229 -1.01 8.88 -11.81
C GLY A 229 -0.06 8.73 -10.60
N PRO A 230 -0.53 8.86 -9.35
CA PRO A 230 0.33 8.89 -8.16
C PRO A 230 1.01 7.53 -7.89
N LEU A 231 2.18 7.53 -7.22
CA LEU A 231 2.95 6.33 -6.80
C LEU A 231 2.15 5.31 -5.94
N THR A 232 0.91 5.64 -5.61
CA THR A 232 -0.06 4.90 -4.82
C THR A 232 -1.09 4.15 -5.66
N THR A 233 -1.02 4.15 -7.01
CA THR A 233 -2.03 3.50 -7.86
C THR A 233 -2.28 2.04 -7.43
N MET A 234 -1.23 1.23 -7.24
CA MET A 234 -1.37 -0.16 -6.73
C MET A 234 -1.33 -0.26 -5.19
N GLY A 235 -1.26 0.85 -4.49
CA GLY A 235 -0.87 0.93 -3.10
C GLY A 235 0.61 0.61 -2.89
N ASN A 236 1.01 0.60 -1.64
CA ASN A 236 2.41 0.54 -1.24
C ASN A 236 2.69 -0.59 -0.24
N LYS A 237 3.74 -1.40 -0.46
CA LYS A 237 4.11 -2.57 0.37
C LYS A 237 4.59 -2.21 1.77
N TRP A 238 5.02 -0.97 1.96
CA TRP A 238 5.51 -0.43 3.21
C TRP A 238 4.37 -0.02 4.16
N GLN A 239 3.12 0.04 3.69
CA GLN A 239 1.98 0.38 4.52
C GLN A 239 1.73 -0.69 5.60
N GLU A 240 1.50 -0.27 6.84
CA GLU A 240 1.13 -1.17 7.95
C GLU A 240 -0.31 -1.67 7.79
N ALA A 241 -0.52 -2.95 8.12
CA ALA A 241 -1.83 -3.59 8.14
C ALA A 241 -2.34 -3.72 9.58
N GLY A 242 -3.63 -4.01 9.75
CA GLY A 242 -4.23 -4.21 11.07
C GLY A 242 -5.68 -4.68 10.97
N ALA A 243 -6.23 -5.14 12.07
CA ALA A 243 -7.62 -5.54 12.19
C ALA A 243 -8.14 -5.20 13.58
N PHE A 244 -9.39 -4.77 13.65
CA PHE A 244 -10.04 -4.29 14.86
C PHE A 244 -11.48 -4.75 14.93
N ALA A 245 -11.93 -5.09 16.12
CA ALA A 245 -13.32 -5.36 16.44
C ALA A 245 -13.88 -4.19 17.23
N ILE A 246 -14.99 -3.64 16.76
CA ILE A 246 -15.61 -2.43 17.31
C ILE A 246 -17.06 -2.76 17.67
N ASP A 247 -17.42 -2.52 18.93
CA ASP A 247 -18.77 -2.79 19.43
C ASP A 247 -19.80 -1.78 18.87
N GLY A 248 -21.08 -1.99 19.19
CA GLY A 248 -22.18 -1.11 18.76
C GLY A 248 -22.07 0.33 19.30
N THR A 249 -21.26 0.57 20.33
CA THR A 249 -21.03 1.89 20.93
C THR A 249 -19.84 2.63 20.30
N GLY A 250 -19.14 2.00 19.35
CA GLY A 250 -17.93 2.55 18.73
C GLY A 250 -16.67 2.36 19.58
N THR A 251 -16.63 1.37 20.47
CA THR A 251 -15.46 1.05 21.31
C THR A 251 -14.70 -0.12 20.73
N VAL A 252 -13.36 -0.02 20.70
CA VAL A 252 -12.48 -1.12 20.27
C VAL A 252 -12.43 -2.16 21.37
N ILE A 253 -12.79 -3.40 21.06
CA ILE A 253 -12.83 -4.52 22.03
C ILE A 253 -11.82 -5.63 21.71
N TRP A 254 -11.27 -5.64 20.50
CA TRP A 254 -10.20 -6.55 20.09
C TRP A 254 -9.42 -5.96 18.90
N GLY A 255 -8.20 -6.43 18.73
CA GLY A 255 -7.39 -6.17 17.55
C GLY A 255 -6.24 -5.21 17.78
N GLY A 256 -5.62 -4.80 16.69
CA GLY A 256 -4.39 -4.03 16.70
C GLY A 256 -3.72 -3.98 15.33
N LYS A 257 -2.48 -3.47 15.35
CA LYS A 257 -1.59 -3.49 14.20
C LYS A 257 -1.02 -4.90 13.99
N ALA A 258 -0.94 -5.33 12.73
CA ALA A 258 -0.21 -6.54 12.34
C ALA A 258 1.26 -6.44 12.80
N ALA A 259 1.79 -7.50 13.41
CA ALA A 259 3.16 -7.48 13.93
C ALA A 259 4.19 -7.49 12.79
N ARG A 260 3.82 -8.12 11.68
CA ARG A 260 4.65 -8.30 10.49
C ARG A 260 3.82 -8.12 9.22
N ALA A 261 4.51 -7.95 8.10
CA ALA A 261 3.83 -7.80 6.84
C ALA A 261 3.05 -9.08 6.44
N ASP A 262 3.54 -10.28 6.77
CA ASP A 262 2.90 -11.59 6.51
C ASP A 262 1.90 -12.04 7.59
N ASP A 263 1.66 -11.22 8.60
CA ASP A 263 0.76 -11.53 9.70
C ASP A 263 -0.71 -11.42 9.25
N VAL A 264 -1.36 -12.59 9.08
CA VAL A 264 -2.78 -12.69 8.78
C VAL A 264 -3.51 -12.83 10.11
N MET A 265 -4.09 -11.74 10.58
CA MET A 265 -4.76 -11.69 11.88
C MET A 265 -5.96 -12.65 11.95
N GLU A 266 -6.14 -13.28 13.11
CA GLU A 266 -7.21 -14.25 13.37
C GLU A 266 -8.57 -13.56 13.57
N LEU A 267 -9.22 -13.25 12.45
CA LEU A 267 -10.50 -12.52 12.42
C LEU A 267 -11.65 -13.22 13.15
N GLU A 268 -11.59 -14.54 13.27
CA GLU A 268 -12.61 -15.35 13.96
C GLU A 268 -12.68 -15.00 15.46
N ASP A 269 -11.55 -14.68 16.09
CA ASP A 269 -11.51 -14.30 17.50
C ASP A 269 -12.20 -12.95 17.73
N GLY A 270 -11.92 -11.97 16.86
CA GLY A 270 -12.60 -10.68 16.88
C GLY A 270 -14.11 -10.82 16.65
N ALA A 271 -14.52 -11.66 15.70
CA ALA A 271 -15.93 -11.95 15.44
C ALA A 271 -16.60 -12.63 16.65
N ARG A 272 -15.95 -13.61 17.28
CA ARG A 272 -16.46 -14.29 18.47
C ARG A 272 -16.68 -13.32 19.63
N ILE A 273 -15.74 -12.40 19.87
CA ILE A 273 -15.85 -11.39 20.93
C ILE A 273 -16.98 -10.39 20.63
N LEU A 274 -17.17 -10.00 19.36
CA LEU A 274 -18.28 -9.11 18.97
C LEU A 274 -19.64 -9.77 19.12
N LEU A 275 -19.71 -11.08 18.95
CA LEU A 275 -20.96 -11.84 18.90
C LEU A 275 -21.33 -12.51 20.23
N ALA A 276 -20.41 -12.53 21.20
CA ALA A 276 -20.68 -12.90 22.58
C ALA A 276 -21.74 -11.98 23.22
#